data_AF-A0AA43ENG0-F1
#
_entry.id   AF-A0AA43ENG0-F1
#
_cell.length_a   1.000
_cell.length_b   1.000
_cell.length_c   1.000
_cell.angle_alpha   90.00
_cell.angle_beta   90.00
_cell.angle_gamma   90.00
#
_symmetry.space_group_name_H-M   'P 1'
#
loop_
_entity.id
_entity.type
_entity.pdbx_description
1 polymer ?
#
loop_
_entity_poly.entity_id
_entity_poly.type
_entity_poly.pdbx_seq_one_letter_code
_entity_poly.pdbx_strand_id
1 'polypeptide(L)'
;MRAYFTLRRTQYVGVLTCLSLLVGGCSMFSGETKVHKNAKGSVYLKEVADWSFEASHPAVIDHMTMLKVVKGVVTDSASQMPASGSKPMRVFSDEDAAFLAPLLAQSLSQAKPDQIVGFKVSSSAGSGAEPTAGTLYIRNGSFHLTIAPSKDNRASGFVPNSVARLEKAPSFVAMGSSAVTMIIDQQALAKAPMPASEPVAIAGRTVPEQESMAAGQDLQANGFPYSESAALNGDELLNKKLDELRDAREANKLKDSEIATLKKEAARMKKELRQRAEEVKALKATKASAKPAQKKKSAEARKIR
;
A
#
# COMPACT_ATOMS: atom_id res chain seq x y z
N MET A 1 -24.91 -42.34 58.70
CA MET A 1 -25.34 -41.62 57.47
C MET A 1 -24.51 -40.35 57.27
N ARG A 2 -23.28 -40.49 56.77
CA ARG A 2 -22.41 -39.38 56.37
C ARG A 2 -21.57 -39.85 55.19
N ALA A 3 -21.24 -38.93 54.29
CA ALA A 3 -20.35 -39.05 53.13
C ALA A 3 -21.01 -39.41 51.78
N TYR A 4 -21.87 -38.52 51.25
CA TYR A 4 -22.18 -38.49 49.80
C TYR A 4 -22.38 -37.07 49.25
N PHE A 5 -21.69 -36.04 49.75
CA PHE A 5 -21.94 -34.66 49.28
C PHE A 5 -20.73 -33.84 48.83
N THR A 6 -19.54 -34.43 48.70
CA THR A 6 -18.32 -33.63 48.41
C THR A 6 -17.52 -34.10 47.19
N LEU A 7 -18.17 -34.63 46.14
CA LEU A 7 -17.45 -35.06 44.93
C LEU A 7 -18.03 -34.53 43.59
N ARG A 8 -18.93 -33.55 43.61
CA ARG A 8 -19.45 -32.93 42.36
C ARG A 8 -19.13 -31.43 42.21
N ARG A 9 -18.47 -30.80 43.19
CA ARG A 9 -18.21 -29.35 43.16
C ARG A 9 -16.85 -28.96 42.58
N THR A 10 -15.90 -29.88 42.47
CA THR A 10 -14.53 -29.62 42.01
C THR A 10 -14.32 -29.75 40.50
N GLN A 11 -15.31 -30.26 39.75
CA GLN A 11 -15.20 -30.40 38.29
C GLN A 11 -15.60 -29.14 37.51
N TYR A 12 -16.29 -28.17 38.13
CA TYR A 12 -16.74 -26.96 37.43
C TYR A 12 -15.78 -25.76 37.55
N VAL A 13 -14.83 -25.80 38.50
CA VAL A 13 -13.87 -24.70 38.68
C VAL A 13 -12.70 -24.79 37.69
N GLY A 14 -12.29 -26.00 37.30
CA GLY A 14 -11.22 -26.23 36.31
C GLY A 14 -11.63 -25.94 34.87
N VAL A 15 -12.89 -26.23 34.50
CA VAL A 15 -13.39 -25.98 33.13
C VAL A 15 -13.58 -24.48 32.89
N LEU A 16 -13.97 -23.72 33.92
CA LEU A 16 -14.18 -22.27 33.81
C LEU A 16 -12.88 -21.46 33.75
N THR A 17 -11.75 -22.02 34.19
CA THR A 17 -10.43 -21.35 34.14
C THR A 17 -9.69 -21.60 32.83
N CYS A 18 -9.89 -22.75 32.16
CA CYS A 18 -9.34 -22.98 30.81
C CYS A 18 -10.04 -22.15 29.73
N LEU A 19 -11.32 -21.79 29.90
CA LEU A 19 -12.06 -21.01 28.90
C LEU A 19 -11.63 -19.52 28.86
N SER A 20 -11.06 -19.00 29.94
CA SER A 20 -10.61 -17.59 30.04
C SER A 20 -9.32 -17.30 29.28
N LEU A 21 -8.50 -18.33 28.99
CA LEU A 21 -7.21 -18.17 28.30
C LEU A 21 -7.33 -18.10 26.78
N LEU A 22 -8.49 -18.46 26.20
CA LEU A 22 -8.72 -18.41 24.75
C LEU A 22 -9.28 -17.08 24.25
N VAL A 23 -9.58 -16.12 25.15
CA VAL A 23 -10.19 -14.82 24.79
C VAL A 23 -9.17 -13.67 24.81
N GLY A 24 -7.92 -13.94 25.20
CA GLY A 24 -6.86 -12.91 25.33
C GLY A 24 -6.00 -12.64 24.10
N GLY A 25 -6.33 -13.16 22.91
CA GLY A 25 -5.40 -13.22 21.78
C GLY A 25 -5.64 -12.26 20.59
N CYS A 26 -6.70 -11.46 20.55
CA CYS A 26 -7.13 -10.78 19.31
C CYS A 26 -6.83 -9.27 19.22
N SER A 27 -5.83 -8.73 19.92
CA SER A 27 -5.55 -7.28 19.84
C SER A 27 -4.09 -6.86 19.70
N MET A 28 -3.14 -7.80 19.62
CA MET A 28 -1.72 -7.44 19.37
C MET A 28 -1.27 -7.57 17.92
N PHE A 29 -2.08 -8.10 17.00
CA PHE A 29 -1.68 -8.31 15.61
C PHE A 29 -2.14 -7.17 14.69
N SER A 30 -1.96 -5.92 15.10
CA SER A 30 -1.86 -4.83 14.11
C SER A 30 -0.40 -4.81 13.70
N GLY A 31 -0.03 -5.63 12.69
CA GLY A 31 1.33 -5.86 12.20
C GLY A 31 2.00 -4.64 11.53
N GLU A 32 1.75 -3.44 12.08
CA GLU A 32 2.39 -2.20 11.71
C GLU A 32 3.43 -1.82 12.76
N THR A 33 4.71 -2.05 12.46
CA THR A 33 5.82 -1.60 13.32
C THR A 33 6.28 -0.22 12.87
N LYS A 34 5.99 0.81 13.67
CA LYS A 34 6.35 2.19 13.33
C LYS A 34 7.85 2.40 13.49
N VAL A 35 8.53 2.72 12.40
CA VAL A 35 9.98 3.00 12.37
C VAL A 35 10.23 4.46 12.75
N HIS A 36 9.41 5.39 12.26
CA HIS A 36 9.57 6.82 12.53
C HIS A 36 8.24 7.59 12.43
N LYS A 37 8.05 8.62 13.29
CA LYS A 37 6.91 9.55 13.21
C LYS A 37 7.28 10.93 13.76
N ASN A 38 6.97 11.98 13.01
CA ASN A 38 7.10 13.38 13.43
C ASN A 38 5.98 14.25 12.81
N ALA A 39 6.10 15.57 12.94
CA ALA A 39 5.13 16.52 12.37
C ALA A 39 5.12 16.56 10.83
N LYS A 40 6.26 16.24 10.18
CA LYS A 40 6.39 16.19 8.71
C LYS A 40 5.78 14.91 8.13
N GLY A 41 5.86 13.79 8.84
CA GLY A 41 5.37 12.52 8.33
C GLY A 41 5.71 11.31 9.20
N SER A 42 5.48 10.13 8.65
CA SER A 42 5.76 8.85 9.29
C SER A 42 6.19 7.79 8.29
N VAL A 43 7.07 6.90 8.74
CA VAL A 43 7.49 5.69 8.01
C VAL A 43 7.28 4.49 8.93
N TYR A 44 6.71 3.41 8.39
CA TYR A 44 6.30 2.24 9.15
C TYR A 44 6.48 0.97 8.31
N LEU A 45 6.69 -0.16 8.98
CA LEU A 45 6.68 -1.49 8.38
C LEU A 45 5.29 -2.07 8.53
N LYS A 46 4.76 -2.68 7.47
CA LYS A 46 3.46 -3.33 7.46
C LYS A 46 3.61 -4.76 6.95
N GLU A 47 3.08 -5.73 7.70
CA GLU A 47 3.01 -7.11 7.25
C GLU A 47 1.97 -7.31 6.13
N VAL A 48 2.33 -8.13 5.15
CA VAL A 48 1.48 -8.51 4.03
C VAL A 48 1.04 -9.95 4.23
N ALA A 49 -0.26 -10.15 4.47
CA ALA A 49 -0.84 -11.48 4.66
C ALA A 49 -1.00 -12.30 3.37
N ASP A 50 -0.59 -11.75 2.23
CA ASP A 50 -0.63 -12.44 0.95
C ASP A 50 0.57 -13.39 0.84
N TRP A 51 0.32 -14.69 0.90
CA TRP A 51 1.29 -15.77 0.68
C TRP A 51 2.07 -15.70 -0.64
N SER A 52 1.56 -14.99 -1.66
CA SER A 52 2.26 -14.79 -2.93
C SER A 52 3.19 -13.56 -2.92
N PHE A 53 3.17 -12.78 -1.83
CA PHE A 53 4.06 -11.67 -1.65
C PHE A 53 5.46 -12.15 -1.26
N GLU A 54 6.44 -11.69 -2.01
CA GLU A 54 7.84 -11.94 -1.74
C GLU A 54 8.62 -10.67 -2.04
N ALA A 55 9.27 -10.13 -1.01
CA ALA A 55 10.20 -9.03 -1.14
C ALA A 55 11.63 -9.47 -0.83
N SER A 56 12.58 -8.90 -1.57
CA SER A 56 14.01 -9.07 -1.37
C SER A 56 14.48 -8.21 -0.18
N HIS A 57 13.92 -8.48 1.01
CA HIS A 57 14.23 -7.80 2.26
C HIS A 57 14.95 -8.74 3.24
N PRO A 58 15.81 -8.23 4.13
CA PRO A 58 16.23 -6.83 4.25
C PRO A 58 17.10 -6.38 3.09
N ALA A 59 17.01 -5.10 2.72
CA ALA A 59 17.77 -4.51 1.63
C ALA A 59 18.53 -3.27 2.08
N VAL A 60 19.85 -3.28 1.91
CA VAL A 60 20.71 -2.12 2.19
C VAL A 60 20.78 -1.24 0.95
N ILE A 61 20.18 -0.06 1.03
CA ILE A 61 20.11 0.90 -0.07
C ILE A 61 20.86 2.17 0.32
N ASP A 62 21.70 2.65 -0.57
CA ASP A 62 22.41 3.90 -0.37
C ASP A 62 21.44 5.10 -0.32
N HIS A 63 21.78 6.07 0.52
CA HIS A 63 20.96 7.27 0.75
C HIS A 63 20.73 8.06 -0.55
N MET A 64 21.74 8.23 -1.40
CA MET A 64 21.59 8.96 -2.67
C MET A 64 20.72 8.20 -3.66
N THR A 65 20.77 6.87 -3.65
CA THR A 65 19.89 6.05 -4.50
C THR A 65 18.43 6.23 -4.07
N MET A 66 18.14 6.18 -2.77
CA MET A 66 16.78 6.41 -2.28
C MET A 66 16.31 7.84 -2.55
N LEU A 67 17.21 8.83 -2.45
CA LEU A 67 16.91 10.20 -2.79
C LEU A 67 16.53 10.36 -4.27
N LYS A 68 17.20 9.65 -5.19
CA LYS A 68 16.79 9.59 -6.62
C LYS A 68 15.41 8.98 -6.78
N VAL A 69 15.11 7.89 -6.07
CA VAL A 69 13.79 7.24 -6.10
C VAL A 69 12.70 8.23 -5.69
N VAL A 70 12.86 8.94 -4.58
CA VAL A 70 11.82 9.87 -4.11
C VAL A 70 11.70 11.09 -5.03
N LYS A 71 12.82 11.68 -5.45
CA LYS A 71 12.82 12.88 -6.33
C LYS A 71 12.33 12.61 -7.74
N GLY A 72 12.47 11.38 -8.23
CA GLY A 72 12.09 11.01 -9.59
C GLY A 72 10.58 10.90 -9.81
N VAL A 73 9.77 10.79 -8.75
CA VAL A 73 8.32 10.61 -8.88
C VAL A 73 7.65 11.89 -9.38
N VAL A 74 6.92 11.78 -10.50
CA VAL A 74 6.20 12.91 -11.09
C VAL A 74 4.70 12.63 -11.23
N THR A 75 3.93 13.71 -11.22
CA THR A 75 2.50 13.76 -11.50
C THR A 75 2.26 14.60 -12.74
N ASP A 76 1.24 14.25 -13.50
CA ASP A 76 0.75 15.09 -14.58
C ASP A 76 -0.08 16.19 -13.94
N SER A 77 0.37 17.45 -14.09
CA SER A 77 -0.40 18.59 -13.62
C SER A 77 -1.56 18.83 -14.58
N ALA A 78 -2.73 18.29 -14.26
CA ALA A 78 -3.96 18.54 -15.01
C ALA A 78 -4.47 19.98 -14.73
N SER A 79 -3.73 20.99 -15.17
CA SER A 79 -4.35 22.31 -15.37
C SER A 79 -5.33 22.14 -16.54
N GLN A 80 -6.62 22.39 -16.31
CA GLN A 80 -7.71 22.22 -17.28
C GLN A 80 -7.65 23.20 -18.48
N MET A 81 -6.49 23.76 -18.81
CA MET A 81 -6.30 24.60 -19.98
C MET A 81 -5.47 23.83 -21.04
N PRO A 82 -6.06 23.55 -22.21
CA PRO A 82 -5.42 22.74 -23.27
C PRO A 82 -4.30 23.48 -24.03
N ALA A 83 -3.73 24.55 -23.47
CA ALA A 83 -2.86 25.49 -24.18
C ALA A 83 -1.38 25.42 -23.81
N SER A 84 -0.95 24.56 -22.91
CA SER A 84 0.48 24.42 -22.62
C SER A 84 0.78 23.00 -22.24
N GLY A 85 1.74 22.38 -22.91
CA GLY A 85 2.26 21.07 -22.55
C GLY A 85 2.71 21.10 -21.10
N SER A 86 1.84 20.63 -20.21
CA SER A 86 2.01 20.68 -18.76
C SER A 86 3.22 19.83 -18.41
N LYS A 87 4.32 20.49 -18.04
CA LYS A 87 5.55 19.84 -17.61
C LYS A 87 5.23 18.94 -16.41
N PRO A 88 5.72 17.69 -16.36
CA PRO A 88 5.53 16.82 -15.21
C PRO A 88 6.07 17.51 -13.95
N MET A 89 5.25 17.58 -12.90
CA MET A 89 5.65 18.16 -11.62
C MET A 89 6.08 17.06 -10.67
N ARG A 90 7.13 17.29 -9.87
CA ARG A 90 7.55 16.33 -8.85
C ARG A 90 6.49 16.21 -7.76
N VAL A 91 6.21 14.97 -7.34
CA VAL A 91 5.25 14.69 -6.26
C VAL A 91 5.79 15.14 -4.89
N PHE A 92 7.10 15.13 -4.72
CA PHE A 92 7.78 15.47 -3.47
C PHE A 92 8.69 16.69 -3.66
N SER A 93 8.73 17.58 -2.67
CA SER A 93 9.72 18.66 -2.62
C SER A 93 11.12 18.12 -2.28
N ASP A 94 12.15 18.96 -2.40
CA ASP A 94 13.51 18.57 -2.03
C ASP A 94 13.63 18.32 -0.51
N GLU A 95 12.89 19.06 0.32
CA GLU A 95 12.82 18.87 1.77
C GLU A 95 12.10 17.58 2.14
N ASP A 96 10.99 17.27 1.45
CA ASP A 96 10.24 16.03 1.67
C ASP A 96 11.11 14.81 1.27
N ALA A 97 11.84 14.92 0.16
CA ALA A 97 12.77 13.88 -0.29
C ALA A 97 13.94 13.68 0.68
N ALA A 98 14.55 14.76 1.19
CA ALA A 98 15.62 14.70 2.18
C ALA A 98 15.14 14.10 3.51
N PHE A 99 13.87 14.29 3.87
CA PHE A 99 13.26 13.68 5.05
C PHE A 99 12.98 12.18 4.85
N LEU A 100 12.37 11.81 3.72
CA LEU A 100 11.94 10.44 3.46
C LEU A 100 13.10 9.50 3.12
N ALA A 101 14.07 9.94 2.32
CA ALA A 101 15.12 9.07 1.79
C ALA A 101 15.89 8.27 2.86
N PRO A 102 16.43 8.87 3.94
CA PRO A 102 17.15 8.11 4.96
C PRO A 102 16.22 7.16 5.73
N LEU A 103 14.98 7.57 6.00
CA LEU A 103 14.01 6.75 6.74
C LEU A 103 13.54 5.54 5.93
N LEU A 104 13.33 5.71 4.62
CA LEU A 104 12.96 4.63 3.72
C LEU A 104 14.11 3.64 3.56
N ALA A 105 15.34 4.12 3.35
CA ALA A 105 16.53 3.27 3.28
C ALA A 105 16.74 2.46 4.58
N GLN A 106 16.59 3.12 5.74
CA GLN A 106 16.67 2.45 7.04
C GLN A 106 15.54 1.44 7.25
N SER A 107 14.32 1.75 6.81
CA SER A 107 13.19 0.84 6.98
C SER A 107 13.35 -0.40 6.09
N LEU A 108 13.86 -0.25 4.86
CA LEU A 108 14.12 -1.37 3.96
C LEU A 108 15.22 -2.30 4.48
N SER A 109 16.20 -1.79 5.23
CA SER A 109 17.25 -2.62 5.83
C SER A 109 16.79 -3.38 7.07
N GLN A 110 15.65 -3.01 7.65
CA GLN A 110 15.04 -3.68 8.81
C GLN A 110 13.81 -4.51 8.42
N ALA A 111 13.24 -4.28 7.24
CA ALA A 111 12.07 -4.99 6.75
C ALA A 111 12.35 -6.49 6.62
N LYS A 112 11.33 -7.28 6.93
CA LYS A 112 11.31 -8.72 6.65
C LYS A 112 10.77 -9.02 5.25
N PRO A 113 11.01 -10.22 4.68
CA PRO A 113 10.48 -10.61 3.37
C PRO A 113 8.96 -10.53 3.20
N ASP A 114 8.21 -10.63 4.31
CA ASP A 114 6.76 -10.57 4.41
C ASP A 114 6.24 -9.15 4.74
N GLN A 115 7.12 -8.15 4.74
CA GLN A 115 6.79 -6.77 5.09
C GLN A 115 6.99 -5.81 3.92
N ILE A 116 6.21 -4.73 3.94
CA ILE A 116 6.37 -3.56 3.07
C ILE A 116 6.62 -2.31 3.89
N VAL A 117 7.37 -1.36 3.33
CA VAL A 117 7.60 -0.06 3.95
C VAL A 117 6.47 0.88 3.52
N GLY A 118 5.63 1.30 4.46
CA GLY A 118 4.65 2.35 4.27
C GLY A 118 5.20 3.71 4.68
N PHE A 119 4.78 4.76 4.00
CA PHE A 119 5.11 6.13 4.38
C PHE A 119 3.94 7.08 4.19
N LYS A 120 4.00 8.20 4.90
CA LYS A 120 3.09 9.33 4.77
C LYS A 120 3.88 10.61 5.04
N VAL A 121 3.79 11.59 4.15
CA VAL A 121 4.41 12.91 4.31
C VAL A 121 3.38 14.00 4.05
N SER A 122 3.31 14.97 4.94
CA SER A 122 2.51 16.16 4.76
C SER A 122 3.31 17.15 3.92
N SER A 123 2.69 17.77 2.91
CA SER A 123 3.38 18.77 2.09
C SER A 123 3.89 19.91 2.98
N SER A 124 5.20 20.20 2.87
CA SER A 124 5.87 21.23 3.66
C SER A 124 5.33 22.66 3.41
N ALA A 125 4.51 22.88 2.37
CA ALA A 125 3.99 24.19 1.99
C ALA A 125 2.82 24.70 2.86
N GLY A 126 2.32 23.94 3.84
CA GLY A 126 1.24 24.40 4.72
C GLY A 126 -0.10 24.71 4.00
N SER A 127 -0.22 24.34 2.72
CA SER A 127 -1.32 24.70 1.82
C SER A 127 -2.62 23.93 2.10
N GLY A 128 -2.67 23.11 3.16
CA GLY A 128 -3.81 22.20 3.41
C GLY A 128 -3.95 21.07 2.39
N ALA A 129 -2.94 20.85 1.53
CA ALA A 129 -2.92 19.76 0.58
C ALA A 129 -2.95 18.40 1.30
N GLU A 130 -3.65 17.42 0.72
CA GLU A 130 -3.73 16.08 1.30
C GLU A 130 -2.33 15.46 1.44
N PRO A 131 -2.00 14.84 2.59
CA PRO A 131 -0.69 14.21 2.77
C PRO A 131 -0.45 13.12 1.72
N THR A 132 0.73 13.13 1.11
CA THR A 132 1.15 12.08 0.17
C THR A 132 1.51 10.83 0.96
N ALA A 133 0.78 9.74 0.71
CA ALA A 133 1.06 8.43 1.28
C ALA A 133 1.51 7.45 0.20
N GLY A 134 2.25 6.43 0.59
CA GLY A 134 2.67 5.40 -0.34
C GLY A 134 3.27 4.18 0.34
N THR A 135 3.60 3.19 -0.48
CA THR A 135 4.27 1.97 -0.06
C THR A 135 5.45 1.68 -0.96
N LEU A 136 6.51 1.13 -0.38
CA LEU A 136 7.76 0.78 -1.04
C LEU A 136 8.21 -0.61 -0.59
N TYR A 137 8.61 -1.43 -1.54
CA TYR A 137 9.31 -2.67 -1.29
C TYR A 137 10.30 -2.93 -2.42
N ILE A 138 11.17 -3.93 -2.25
CA ILE A 138 12.15 -4.32 -3.26
C ILE A 138 11.85 -5.75 -3.66
N ARG A 139 11.88 -6.01 -4.96
CA ARG A 139 11.76 -7.36 -5.50
C ARG A 139 12.65 -7.47 -6.73
N ASN A 140 13.46 -8.51 -6.79
CA ASN A 140 14.32 -8.82 -7.95
C ASN A 140 15.20 -7.63 -8.38
N GLY A 141 15.76 -6.89 -7.42
CA GLY A 141 16.63 -5.73 -7.70
C GLY A 141 15.90 -4.49 -8.25
N SER A 142 14.57 -4.44 -8.17
CA SER A 142 13.77 -3.27 -8.54
C SER A 142 13.00 -2.72 -7.34
N PHE A 143 12.85 -1.40 -7.27
CA PHE A 143 11.96 -0.75 -6.33
C PHE A 143 10.53 -0.80 -6.85
N HIS A 144 9.60 -1.23 -6.00
CA HIS A 144 8.17 -1.21 -6.27
C HIS A 144 7.53 -0.11 -5.42
N LEU A 145 7.35 1.06 -6.01
CA LEU A 145 6.80 2.23 -5.35
C LEU A 145 5.35 2.45 -5.77
N THR A 146 4.44 2.53 -4.81
CA THR A 146 3.03 2.85 -5.05
C THR A 146 2.67 4.11 -4.30
N ILE A 147 2.15 5.11 -4.99
CA ILE A 147 1.66 6.35 -4.38
C ILE A 147 0.15 6.26 -4.25
N ALA A 148 -0.37 6.61 -3.07
CA ALA A 148 -1.80 6.71 -2.82
C ALA A 148 -2.37 7.80 -3.73
N PRO A 149 -3.40 7.52 -4.55
CA PRO A 149 -3.99 8.55 -5.37
C PRO A 149 -4.66 9.59 -4.47
N SER A 150 -4.34 10.86 -4.67
CA SER A 150 -5.08 11.99 -4.10
C SER A 150 -5.71 12.82 -5.21
N LYS A 151 -6.59 13.75 -4.85
CA LYS A 151 -7.27 14.62 -5.82
C LYS A 151 -6.28 15.43 -6.66
N ASP A 152 -5.18 15.85 -6.04
CA ASP A 152 -4.22 16.80 -6.62
C ASP A 152 -2.90 16.13 -7.05
N ASN A 153 -2.63 14.90 -6.58
CA ASN A 153 -1.42 14.14 -6.92
C ASN A 153 -1.78 12.72 -7.32
N ARG A 154 -1.69 12.45 -8.62
CA ARG A 154 -1.71 11.09 -9.16
C ARG A 154 -0.38 10.84 -9.84
N ALA A 155 0.49 10.08 -9.18
CA ALA A 155 1.76 9.68 -9.76
C ALA A 155 1.53 9.09 -11.15
N SER A 156 2.10 9.75 -12.16
CA SER A 156 1.91 9.45 -13.57
C SER A 156 3.18 8.91 -14.21
N GLY A 157 4.34 9.12 -13.58
CA GLY A 157 5.61 8.68 -14.13
C GLY A 157 6.80 8.83 -13.19
N PHE A 158 7.98 8.57 -13.75
CA PHE A 158 9.27 8.67 -13.07
C PHE A 158 10.29 9.34 -13.97
N VAL A 159 11.13 10.23 -13.45
CA VAL A 159 12.23 10.84 -14.20
C VAL A 159 13.57 10.29 -13.71
N PRO A 160 14.40 9.69 -14.60
CA PRO A 160 14.16 9.51 -16.04
C PRO A 160 13.19 8.36 -16.36
N ASN A 161 12.36 8.52 -17.39
CA ASN A 161 11.36 7.51 -17.76
C ASN A 161 11.99 6.16 -18.17
N SER A 162 13.25 6.14 -18.59
CA SER A 162 13.93 4.92 -19.04
C SER A 162 14.23 3.92 -17.91
N VAL A 163 14.24 4.36 -16.65
CA VAL A 163 14.58 3.48 -15.51
C VAL A 163 13.35 2.98 -14.77
N ALA A 164 12.15 3.43 -15.15
CA ALA A 164 10.93 3.01 -14.49
C ALA A 164 9.82 2.69 -15.49
N ARG A 165 9.00 1.71 -15.11
CA ARG A 165 7.76 1.40 -15.81
C ARG A 165 6.58 1.38 -14.84
N LEU A 166 5.40 1.68 -15.37
CA LEU A 166 4.16 1.67 -14.61
C LEU A 166 3.45 0.34 -14.82
N GLU A 167 3.07 -0.30 -13.72
CA GLU A 167 2.25 -1.50 -13.73
C GLU A 167 1.03 -1.31 -12.83
N LYS A 168 0.01 -2.16 -13.03
CA LYS A 168 -1.16 -2.19 -12.16
C LYS A 168 -0.71 -2.59 -10.75
N ALA A 169 -1.14 -1.83 -9.74
CA ALA A 169 -0.79 -2.15 -8.37
C ALA A 169 -1.35 -3.53 -7.96
N PRO A 170 -0.54 -4.41 -7.37
CA PRO A 170 -1.01 -5.64 -6.74
C PRO A 170 -2.06 -5.35 -5.66
N SER A 171 -2.99 -6.29 -5.43
CA SER A 171 -4.10 -6.12 -4.48
C SER A 171 -3.67 -5.75 -3.07
N PHE A 172 -2.52 -6.23 -2.61
CA PHE A 172 -2.01 -5.98 -1.25
C PHE A 172 -1.46 -4.55 -1.05
N VAL A 173 -1.08 -3.84 -2.11
CA VAL A 173 -0.67 -2.42 -2.11
C VAL A 173 -1.66 -1.50 -2.80
N ALA A 174 -2.67 -2.03 -3.47
CA ALA A 174 -3.67 -1.25 -4.19
C ALA A 174 -4.48 -0.39 -3.22
N MET A 175 -4.21 0.92 -3.20
CA MET A 175 -4.91 1.92 -2.40
C MET A 175 -6.16 2.48 -3.09
N GLY A 176 -6.74 1.73 -4.03
CA GLY A 176 -7.90 2.15 -4.83
C GLY A 176 -7.97 1.43 -6.19
N SER A 177 -9.07 1.61 -6.91
CA SER A 177 -9.38 0.89 -8.17
C SER A 177 -8.45 1.20 -9.35
N SER A 178 -7.58 2.20 -9.23
CA SER A 178 -6.65 2.65 -10.29
C SER A 178 -5.25 2.94 -9.76
N ALA A 179 -4.86 2.31 -8.64
CA ALA A 179 -3.51 2.44 -8.10
C ALA A 179 -2.49 1.85 -9.09
N VAL A 180 -1.41 2.58 -9.32
CA VAL A 180 -0.30 2.21 -10.19
C VAL A 180 0.95 2.04 -9.33
N THR A 181 1.70 0.98 -9.59
CA THR A 181 3.00 0.73 -9.00
C THR A 181 4.07 1.05 -10.03
N MET A 182 5.03 1.87 -9.63
CA MET A 182 6.21 2.20 -10.40
C MET A 182 7.30 1.17 -10.07
N ILE A 183 7.75 0.44 -11.08
CA ILE A 183 8.85 -0.50 -10.98
C ILE A 183 10.10 0.20 -11.49
N ILE A 184 11.03 0.50 -10.59
CA ILE A 184 12.24 1.28 -10.87
C ILE A 184 13.45 0.34 -10.77
N ASP A 185 14.20 0.19 -11.85
CA ASP A 185 15.41 -0.63 -11.88
C ASP A 185 16.54 0.03 -11.08
N GLN A 186 17.05 -0.65 -10.04
CA GLN A 186 18.06 -0.08 -9.15
C GLN A 186 19.40 0.17 -9.86
N GLN A 187 19.83 -0.72 -10.76
CA GLN A 187 21.12 -0.59 -11.44
C GLN A 187 21.09 0.51 -12.49
N ALA A 188 19.98 0.62 -13.23
CA ALA A 188 19.78 1.69 -14.18
C ALA A 188 19.67 3.04 -13.47
N LEU A 189 18.99 3.10 -12.32
CA LEU A 189 18.89 4.31 -11.50
C LEU A 189 20.23 4.75 -10.90
N ALA A 190 21.08 3.81 -10.49
CA ALA A 190 22.41 4.13 -9.98
C ALA A 190 23.24 4.88 -11.02
N LYS A 191 23.16 4.48 -12.30
CA LYS A 191 23.85 5.09 -13.44
C LYS A 191 23.18 6.38 -13.94
N ALA A 192 21.89 6.58 -13.65
CA ALA A 192 21.15 7.74 -14.09
C ALA A 192 21.62 9.04 -13.40
N PRO A 193 21.59 10.19 -14.08
CA PRO A 193 21.82 11.50 -13.46
C PRO A 193 20.74 11.80 -12.40
N MET A 194 21.09 12.62 -11.41
CA MET A 194 20.14 13.07 -10.38
C MET A 194 18.98 13.85 -11.03
N PRO A 195 17.71 13.63 -10.61
CA PRO A 195 16.62 14.49 -11.00
C PRO A 195 16.92 15.92 -10.56
N ALA A 196 16.96 16.86 -11.52
CA ALA A 196 17.35 18.24 -11.29
C ALA A 196 16.46 18.89 -10.21
N SER A 197 17.09 19.60 -9.27
CA SER A 197 16.40 20.60 -8.46
C SER A 197 16.10 21.78 -9.37
N GLU A 198 14.85 22.21 -9.45
CA GLU A 198 14.50 23.38 -10.26
C GLU A 198 15.26 24.61 -9.73
N PRO A 199 15.86 25.43 -10.60
CA PRO A 199 16.47 26.68 -10.16
C PRO A 199 15.38 27.69 -9.82
N VAL A 200 15.40 28.21 -8.59
CA VAL A 200 14.78 29.49 -8.28
C VAL A 200 15.43 30.52 -9.19
N ALA A 201 14.65 31.07 -10.13
CA ALA A 201 15.10 32.09 -11.04
C ALA A 201 15.61 33.32 -10.27
N ILE A 202 16.90 33.60 -10.37
CA ILE A 202 17.43 34.95 -10.25
C ILE A 202 18.03 35.27 -11.61
N ALA A 203 17.30 36.07 -12.37
CA ALA A 203 17.72 36.64 -13.64
C ALA A 203 19.00 37.48 -13.44
N GLY A 204 19.96 37.34 -14.35
CA GLY A 204 21.09 38.26 -14.37
C GLY A 204 22.26 37.88 -15.28
N ARG A 205 22.14 38.27 -16.55
CA ARG A 205 23.21 38.76 -17.44
C ARG A 205 23.97 37.77 -18.35
N THR A 206 23.57 37.86 -19.61
CA THR A 206 24.26 37.60 -20.89
C THR A 206 25.71 38.06 -20.98
N VAL A 207 26.56 37.34 -21.74
CA VAL A 207 27.14 37.69 -23.06
C VAL A 207 27.91 36.46 -23.63
N PRO A 208 27.98 36.24 -24.96
CA PRO A 208 28.41 35.00 -25.61
C PRO A 208 29.86 35.07 -26.14
N GLU A 209 30.48 33.92 -26.40
CA GLU A 209 31.57 33.83 -27.39
C GLU A 209 31.59 32.44 -28.06
N GLN A 210 31.44 32.50 -29.38
CA GLN A 210 31.49 31.45 -30.38
C GLN A 210 32.88 31.60 -31.04
N GLU A 211 33.68 30.56 -31.22
CA GLU A 211 34.02 29.99 -32.54
C GLU A 211 35.06 28.87 -32.35
N SER A 212 34.81 27.65 -32.85
CA SER A 212 35.37 27.08 -34.10
C SER A 212 36.78 26.46 -33.88
N MET A 213 37.23 25.38 -34.50
CA MET A 213 36.74 24.47 -35.52
C MET A 213 37.70 23.26 -35.61
N ALA A 214 37.33 22.28 -36.44
CA ALA A 214 38.16 21.23 -37.07
C ALA A 214 38.53 20.00 -36.22
N ALA A 215 38.70 18.79 -36.76
CA ALA A 215 38.29 18.07 -37.97
C ALA A 215 38.97 16.69 -37.84
N GLY A 216 38.37 15.60 -38.33
CA GLY A 216 39.09 14.33 -38.45
C GLY A 216 38.17 13.11 -38.54
N GLN A 217 37.95 12.66 -39.78
CA GLN A 217 37.27 11.41 -40.17
C GLN A 217 38.18 10.20 -39.93
N ASP A 218 37.62 9.02 -39.66
CA ASP A 218 37.75 7.88 -40.60
C ASP A 218 36.88 6.66 -40.26
N LEU A 219 36.46 5.97 -41.31
CA LEU A 219 35.67 4.74 -41.38
C LEU A 219 36.56 3.50 -41.18
N GLN A 220 36.04 2.41 -40.58
CA GLN A 220 35.87 1.11 -41.26
C GLN A 220 35.41 -0.05 -40.35
N ALA A 221 34.81 -1.01 -41.04
CA ALA A 221 34.06 -2.18 -40.60
C ALA A 221 34.92 -3.41 -40.22
N ASN A 222 34.26 -4.34 -39.52
CA ASN A 222 34.44 -5.81 -39.41
C ASN A 222 34.29 -6.23 -37.93
N GLY A 223 33.61 -7.29 -37.54
CA GLY A 223 32.89 -8.35 -38.23
C GLY A 223 32.29 -9.24 -37.13
N PHE A 224 31.13 -9.84 -37.41
CA PHE A 224 30.51 -10.85 -36.54
C PHE A 224 31.37 -12.12 -36.48
N PRO A 225 31.28 -12.88 -35.38
CA PRO A 225 31.14 -14.30 -35.51
C PRO A 225 29.81 -14.77 -34.89
N TYR A 226 29.10 -15.52 -35.73
CA TYR A 226 28.03 -16.45 -35.39
C TYR A 226 28.41 -17.34 -34.20
N SER A 227 27.47 -17.55 -33.29
CA SER A 227 27.47 -18.67 -32.34
C SER A 227 26.16 -19.41 -32.51
N GLU A 228 26.23 -20.48 -33.29
CA GLU A 228 25.16 -21.43 -33.55
C GLU A 228 25.20 -22.50 -32.44
N SER A 229 24.19 -22.53 -31.56
CA SER A 229 23.80 -23.71 -30.74
C SER A 229 22.69 -23.34 -29.73
N ALA A 230 21.43 -23.28 -30.17
CA ALA A 230 20.29 -23.26 -29.23
C ALA A 230 18.94 -23.73 -29.82
N ALA A 231 18.91 -24.41 -30.96
CA ALA A 231 17.66 -24.72 -31.64
C ALA A 231 16.90 -25.96 -31.10
N LEU A 232 17.48 -26.74 -30.17
CA LEU A 232 16.85 -27.97 -29.68
C LEU A 232 16.02 -27.82 -28.39
N ASN A 233 16.00 -26.64 -27.75
CA ASN A 233 15.28 -26.40 -26.49
C ASN A 233 13.98 -25.58 -26.65
N GLY A 234 13.67 -25.11 -27.87
CA GLY A 234 12.52 -24.23 -28.11
C GLY A 234 11.17 -24.95 -28.01
N ASP A 235 11.05 -26.12 -28.64
CA ASP A 235 9.79 -26.87 -28.71
C ASP A 235 9.38 -27.47 -27.36
N GLU A 236 10.35 -27.93 -26.55
CA GLU A 236 10.08 -28.44 -25.20
C GLU A 236 9.60 -27.32 -24.26
N LEU A 237 10.17 -26.11 -24.40
CA LEU A 237 9.75 -24.93 -23.64
C LEU A 237 8.32 -24.50 -24.03
N LEU A 238 7.98 -24.57 -25.32
CA LEU A 238 6.65 -24.23 -25.82
C LEU A 238 5.59 -25.20 -25.33
N ASN A 239 5.87 -26.51 -25.36
CA ASN A 239 4.96 -27.52 -24.83
C ASN A 239 4.73 -27.34 -23.33
N LYS A 240 5.80 -27.10 -22.56
CA LYS A 240 5.69 -26.81 -21.13
C LYS A 240 4.86 -25.56 -20.83
N LYS A 241 5.01 -24.50 -21.64
CA LYS A 241 4.20 -23.28 -21.52
C LYS A 241 2.73 -23.52 -21.84
N LEU A 242 2.44 -24.40 -22.79
CA LEU A 242 1.08 -24.76 -23.16
C LEU A 242 0.37 -25.52 -22.02
N ASP A 243 1.09 -26.45 -21.37
CA ASP A 243 0.58 -27.20 -20.22
C ASP A 243 0.36 -26.28 -19.01
N GLU A 244 1.32 -25.39 -18.70
CA GLU A 244 1.16 -24.38 -17.64
C GLU A 244 -0.08 -23.50 -17.85
N LEU A 245 -0.39 -23.13 -19.11
CA LEU A 245 -1.59 -22.34 -19.43
C LEU A 245 -2.88 -23.13 -19.25
N ARG A 246 -2.85 -24.43 -19.51
CA ARG A 246 -4.01 -25.31 -19.34
C ARG A 246 -4.34 -25.46 -17.86
N ASP A 247 -3.33 -25.74 -17.04
CA ASP A 247 -3.46 -25.88 -15.58
C ASP A 247 -3.93 -24.57 -14.94
N ALA A 248 -3.37 -23.44 -15.37
CA ALA A 248 -3.79 -22.12 -14.89
C ALA A 248 -5.26 -21.82 -15.23
N ARG A 249 -5.75 -22.28 -16.39
CA ARG A 249 -7.15 -22.09 -16.80
C ARG A 249 -8.10 -22.95 -15.96
N GLU A 250 -7.73 -24.19 -15.67
CA GLU A 250 -8.54 -25.07 -14.81
C GLU A 250 -8.58 -24.57 -13.36
N ALA A 251 -7.44 -24.12 -12.84
CA ALA A 251 -7.35 -23.50 -11.52
C ALA A 251 -8.21 -22.23 -11.43
N ASN A 252 -8.21 -21.38 -12.46
CA ASN A 252 -9.09 -20.21 -12.50
C ASN A 252 -10.57 -20.60 -12.53
N LYS A 253 -10.95 -21.63 -13.29
CA LYS A 253 -12.32 -22.13 -13.33
C LYS A 253 -12.81 -22.60 -11.95
N LEU A 254 -11.96 -23.27 -11.18
CA LEU A 254 -12.26 -23.67 -9.80
C LEU A 254 -12.43 -22.45 -8.89
N LYS A 255 -11.50 -21.50 -8.93
CA LYS A 255 -11.57 -20.26 -8.14
C LYS A 255 -12.82 -19.44 -8.45
N ASP A 256 -13.21 -19.34 -9.72
CA ASP A 256 -14.43 -18.63 -10.11
C ASP A 256 -15.69 -19.27 -9.53
N SER A 257 -15.72 -20.61 -9.42
CA SER A 257 -16.84 -21.33 -8.79
C SER A 257 -16.92 -21.08 -7.28
N GLU A 258 -15.79 -21.03 -6.58
CA GLU A 258 -15.71 -20.72 -5.16
C GLU A 258 -16.06 -19.24 -4.88
N ILE A 259 -15.62 -18.33 -5.73
CA ILE A 259 -16.01 -16.92 -5.66
C ILE A 259 -17.53 -16.79 -5.81
N ALA A 260 -18.15 -17.58 -6.70
CA ALA A 260 -19.60 -17.56 -6.89
C ALA A 260 -20.36 -18.06 -5.65
N THR A 261 -19.87 -19.12 -4.99
CA THR A 261 -20.49 -19.63 -3.74
C THR A 261 -20.32 -18.64 -2.60
N LEU A 262 -19.11 -18.11 -2.38
CA LEU A 262 -18.84 -17.12 -1.32
C LEU A 262 -19.65 -15.85 -1.51
N LYS A 263 -19.84 -15.38 -2.75
CA LYS A 263 -20.73 -14.24 -3.04
C LYS A 263 -22.18 -14.53 -2.65
N LYS A 264 -22.67 -15.75 -2.90
CA LYS A 264 -24.03 -16.17 -2.51
C LYS A 264 -24.19 -16.21 -0.99
N GLU A 265 -23.18 -16.69 -0.27
CA GLU A 265 -23.15 -16.70 1.20
C GLU A 265 -23.10 -15.28 1.79
N ALA A 266 -22.24 -14.41 1.25
CA ALA A 266 -22.17 -13.01 1.66
C ALA A 266 -23.52 -12.28 1.44
N ALA A 267 -24.19 -12.55 0.32
CA ALA A 267 -25.51 -12.00 0.05
C ALA A 267 -26.57 -12.52 1.05
N ARG A 268 -26.48 -13.79 1.47
CA ARG A 268 -27.35 -14.38 2.49
C ARG A 268 -27.13 -13.73 3.85
N MET A 269 -25.88 -13.64 4.31
CA MET A 269 -25.55 -13.00 5.60
C MET A 269 -25.99 -11.53 5.63
N LYS A 270 -25.82 -10.80 4.53
CA LYS A 270 -26.27 -9.40 4.43
C LYS A 270 -27.79 -9.26 4.61
N LYS A 271 -28.58 -10.20 4.08
CA LYS A 271 -30.04 -10.23 4.27
C LYS A 271 -30.40 -10.55 5.72
N GLU A 272 -29.75 -11.53 6.34
CA GLU A 272 -29.98 -11.89 7.75
C GLU A 272 -29.65 -10.72 8.69
N LEU A 273 -28.54 -10.01 8.46
CA LEU A 273 -28.18 -8.82 9.25
C LEU A 273 -29.21 -7.71 9.11
N ARG A 274 -29.74 -7.48 7.90
CA ARG A 274 -30.80 -6.49 7.68
C ARG A 274 -32.08 -6.86 8.42
N GLN A 275 -32.48 -8.13 8.35
CA GLN A 275 -33.64 -8.63 9.09
C GLN A 275 -33.46 -8.46 10.60
N ARG A 276 -32.31 -8.86 11.15
CA ARG A 276 -31.98 -8.68 12.57
C ARG A 276 -32.00 -7.21 12.98
N ALA A 277 -31.51 -6.31 12.12
CA ALA A 277 -31.55 -4.87 12.40
C ALA A 277 -32.99 -4.32 12.45
N GLU A 278 -33.87 -4.79 11.56
CA GLU A 278 -35.29 -4.45 11.56
C GLU A 278 -36.02 -5.01 12.78
N GLU A 279 -35.75 -6.26 13.17
CA GLU A 279 -36.28 -6.88 14.39
C GLU A 279 -35.84 -6.12 15.66
N VAL A 280 -34.56 -5.77 15.77
CA VAL A 280 -34.04 -4.97 16.90
C VAL A 280 -34.70 -3.59 16.94
N LYS A 281 -34.94 -2.96 15.78
CA LYS A 281 -35.63 -1.67 15.70
C LYS A 281 -37.09 -1.80 16.14
N ALA A 282 -37.79 -2.86 15.72
CA ALA A 282 -39.17 -3.12 16.13
C ALA A 282 -39.29 -3.38 17.64
N LEU A 283 -38.39 -4.18 18.23
CA LEU A 283 -38.34 -4.43 19.67
C LEU A 283 -38.05 -3.18 20.50
N LYS A 284 -37.25 -2.24 19.97
CA LYS A 284 -37.03 -0.93 20.61
C LYS A 284 -38.29 -0.06 20.56
N ALA A 285 -39.02 -0.06 19.44
CA ALA A 285 -40.26 0.71 19.31
C ALA A 285 -41.37 0.18 20.23
N THR A 286 -41.52 -1.14 20.38
CA THR A 286 -42.51 -1.73 21.28
C THR A 286 -42.16 -1.50 22.76
N LYS A 287 -40.87 -1.55 23.15
CA LYS A 287 -40.43 -1.15 24.50
C LYS A 287 -40.66 0.32 24.81
N ALA A 288 -40.53 1.22 23.82
CA ALA A 288 -40.79 2.65 24.00
C ALA A 288 -42.29 2.95 24.20
N SER A 289 -43.18 2.15 23.60
CA SER A 289 -44.64 2.27 23.78
C SER A 289 -45.17 1.65 25.08
N ALA A 290 -44.37 0.85 25.79
CA ALA A 290 -44.79 0.09 26.98
C ALA A 290 -44.54 0.81 28.32
N LYS A 291 -44.33 2.14 28.33
CA LYS A 291 -44.17 2.93 29.55
C LYS A 291 -45.43 3.78 29.80
N PRO A 292 -46.41 3.33 30.62
CA PRO A 292 -47.55 4.16 30.96
C PRO A 292 -47.19 5.13 32.08
N ALA A 293 -47.71 6.35 31.94
CA ALA A 293 -47.71 7.40 32.93
C ALA A 293 -48.49 6.99 34.19
N GLN A 294 -47.93 7.28 35.37
CA GLN A 294 -48.72 7.46 36.59
C GLN A 294 -48.30 8.75 37.30
N LYS A 295 -49.09 9.81 37.04
CA LYS A 295 -49.32 10.92 37.96
C LYS A 295 -50.76 10.79 38.45
N LYS A 296 -50.97 10.59 39.75
CA LYS A 296 -52.19 11.10 40.43
C LYS A 296 -51.87 11.41 41.89
N LYS A 297 -52.19 12.66 42.25
CA LYS A 297 -52.08 13.27 43.57
C LYS A 297 -52.97 12.55 44.59
N SER A 298 -52.51 12.45 45.83
CA SER A 298 -53.37 12.37 47.02
C SER A 298 -52.82 13.36 48.05
N ALA A 299 -53.51 14.48 48.18
CA ALA A 299 -53.42 15.35 49.34
C ALA A 299 -54.36 14.77 50.40
N GLU A 300 -53.84 14.45 51.58
CA GLU A 300 -54.66 14.16 52.75
C GLU A 300 -54.08 14.91 53.94
N ALA A 301 -54.87 15.87 54.44
CA ALA A 301 -54.62 16.61 55.64
C ALA A 301 -54.78 15.69 56.85
N ARG A 302 -53.82 15.71 57.79
CA ARG A 302 -54.04 15.17 59.13
C ARG A 302 -53.65 16.20 60.19
N LYS A 303 -54.69 16.76 60.78
CA LYS A 303 -54.72 17.60 61.98
C LYS A 303 -54.95 16.68 63.18
N ILE A 304 -53.98 16.51 64.07
CA ILE A 304 -54.13 16.00 65.46
C ILE A 304 -52.97 16.64 66.25
N ARG A 305 -53.24 17.76 66.94
CA ARG A 305 -53.59 17.91 68.37
C ARG A 305 -52.36 17.97 69.25
#